data_AF-A0A7X0IKZ2-F1
#
_entry.id   AF-A0A7X0IKZ2-F1
#
_cell.length_a   1.000
_cell.length_b   1.000
_cell.length_c   1.000
_cell.angle_alpha   90.00
_cell.angle_beta   90.00
_cell.angle_gamma   90.00
#
_symmetry.space_group_name_H-M   'P 1'
#
loop_
_entity.id
_entity.type
_entity.pdbx_description
1 polymer ?
#
loop_
_entity_poly.entity_id
_entity_poly.type
_entity_poly.pdbx_seq_one_letter_code
_entity_poly.pdbx_strand_id
1 'polypeptide(L)'
;MLKQTLSTMRSNPAFYAMFIIGSVAVAVFDEYSKKSTATSVIFFLSALLVMNVQNSVLRGQNFTTATRGNKLPFGGYMFRSFVLALLAFILMVPALILLLRGDGSSKAYIVIWATLAYIATFSIILSLLGTWLPAKIQGTNATMGDALRRGLARFPSTVLLVLLGLAMPLVATFIAAMVEMSFSSVELIVDGHLNIYAILLALAANAFQAVGWTYVAVLLTRRYMEAEHIGPSPGAELLKVFT
;
A
#
# COMPACT_ATOMS: atom_id res chain seq x y z
N MET A 1 3.39 0.23 -15.94
CA MET A 1 2.84 0.14 -14.56
C MET A 1 1.67 1.08 -14.35
N LEU A 2 1.84 2.42 -14.46
CA LEU A 2 0.78 3.40 -14.18
C LEU A 2 -0.50 3.24 -15.03
N LYS A 3 -0.38 2.95 -16.33
CA LYS A 3 -1.53 2.63 -17.21
C LYS A 3 -2.36 1.45 -16.68
N GLN A 4 -1.71 0.41 -16.19
CA GLN A 4 -2.40 -0.77 -15.66
C GLN A 4 -3.02 -0.51 -14.30
N THR A 5 -2.36 0.27 -13.44
CA THR A 5 -2.95 0.78 -12.18
C THR A 5 -4.25 1.50 -12.46
N LEU A 6 -4.25 2.47 -13.38
CA LEU A 6 -5.46 3.20 -13.78
C LEU A 6 -6.53 2.30 -14.39
N SER A 7 -6.13 1.35 -15.24
CA SER A 7 -7.07 0.38 -15.84
C SER A 7 -7.75 -0.47 -14.76
N THR A 8 -6.98 -1.00 -13.81
CA THR A 8 -7.49 -1.82 -12.69
C THR A 8 -8.44 -1.04 -11.81
N MET A 9 -8.14 0.25 -11.55
CA MET A 9 -9.03 1.13 -10.79
C MET A 9 -10.34 1.40 -11.53
N ARG A 10 -10.25 1.77 -12.81
CA ARG A 10 -11.42 2.09 -13.65
C ARG A 10 -12.36 0.90 -13.81
N SER A 11 -11.82 -0.32 -13.80
CA SER A 11 -12.64 -1.52 -13.93
C SER A 11 -13.27 -2.01 -12.61
N ASN A 12 -12.90 -1.42 -11.47
CA ASN A 12 -13.42 -1.80 -10.14
C ASN A 12 -13.83 -0.61 -9.25
N PRO A 13 -14.58 0.40 -9.74
CA PRO A 13 -14.81 1.65 -9.02
C PRO A 13 -15.55 1.45 -7.69
N ALA A 14 -16.49 0.51 -7.63
CA ALA A 14 -17.27 0.21 -6.42
C ALA A 14 -16.39 -0.28 -5.26
N PHE A 15 -15.36 -1.10 -5.54
CA PHE A 15 -14.47 -1.60 -4.51
C PHE A 15 -13.60 -0.47 -3.92
N TYR A 16 -13.11 0.42 -4.78
CA TYR A 16 -12.35 1.59 -4.34
C TYR A 16 -13.22 2.56 -3.54
N ALA A 17 -14.46 2.81 -3.97
CA ALA A 17 -15.40 3.64 -3.21
C ALA A 17 -15.66 3.07 -1.80
N MET A 18 -15.94 1.76 -1.70
CA MET A 18 -16.12 1.10 -0.41
C MET A 18 -14.86 1.15 0.46
N PHE A 19 -13.68 0.93 -0.12
CA PHE A 19 -12.40 1.01 0.60
C PHE A 19 -12.15 2.41 1.16
N ILE A 20 -12.37 3.46 0.35
CA ILE A 20 -12.12 4.85 0.74
C ILE A 20 -13.13 5.29 1.81
N ILE A 21 -14.43 5.05 1.57
CA ILE A 21 -15.49 5.40 2.53
C ILE A 21 -15.31 4.61 3.83
N GLY A 22 -15.00 3.32 3.75
CA GLY A 22 -14.74 2.47 4.92
C GLY A 22 -13.54 2.95 5.73
N SER A 23 -12.45 3.32 5.07
CA SER A 23 -11.25 3.85 5.76
C SER A 23 -11.54 5.17 6.49
N VAL A 24 -12.31 6.07 5.87
CA VAL A 24 -12.72 7.33 6.53
C VAL A 24 -13.72 7.07 7.67
N ALA A 25 -14.69 6.17 7.48
CA ALA A 25 -15.64 5.82 8.53
C ALA A 25 -14.94 5.21 9.76
N VAL A 26 -13.90 4.40 9.55
CA VAL A 26 -13.06 3.86 10.63
C VAL A 26 -12.33 4.99 11.36
N ALA A 27 -11.78 5.98 10.65
CA ALA A 27 -11.13 7.13 11.27
C ALA A 27 -12.10 7.97 12.12
N VAL A 28 -13.30 8.24 11.60
CA VAL A 28 -14.38 8.94 12.33
C VAL A 28 -14.78 8.16 13.58
N PHE A 29 -14.88 6.82 13.47
CA PHE A 29 -15.23 5.97 14.61
C PHE A 29 -14.12 5.91 15.67
N ASP A 30 -12.85 5.91 15.26
CA ASP A 30 -11.69 5.96 16.17
C ASP A 30 -11.74 7.26 17.01
N GLU A 31 -11.99 8.39 16.34
CA GLU A 31 -12.12 9.70 16.97
C GLU A 31 -13.31 9.77 17.93
N TYR A 32 -14.46 9.26 17.50
CA TYR A 32 -15.67 9.18 18.33
C TYR A 32 -15.49 8.27 19.56
N SER A 33 -14.85 7.11 19.37
CA SER A 33 -14.69 6.10 20.42
C SER A 33 -13.51 6.36 21.36
N LYS A 34 -12.61 7.30 21.01
CA LYS A 34 -11.35 7.58 21.71
C LYS A 34 -10.46 6.34 21.92
N LYS A 35 -10.67 5.30 21.12
CA LYS A 35 -9.86 4.06 21.10
C LYS A 35 -9.02 4.10 19.85
N SER A 36 -7.79 3.57 19.91
CA SER A 36 -6.91 3.48 18.74
C SER A 36 -6.99 2.08 18.14
N THR A 37 -8.03 1.83 17.35
CA THR A 37 -8.24 0.58 16.61
C THR A 37 -8.09 0.77 15.09
N ALA A 38 -8.07 2.01 14.61
CA ALA A 38 -8.01 2.32 13.19
C ALA A 38 -6.80 1.71 12.47
N THR A 39 -5.62 1.66 13.10
CA THR A 39 -4.40 1.20 12.43
C THR A 39 -4.48 -0.26 11.98
N SER A 40 -5.00 -1.15 12.82
CA SER A 40 -5.11 -2.58 12.48
C SER A 40 -6.18 -2.83 11.42
N VAL A 41 -7.30 -2.09 11.47
CA VAL A 41 -8.38 -2.16 10.48
C VAL A 41 -7.92 -1.61 9.13
N ILE A 42 -7.22 -0.47 9.11
CA ILE A 42 -6.66 0.11 7.88
C ILE A 42 -5.61 -0.81 7.27
N PHE A 43 -4.75 -1.43 8.10
CA PHE A 43 -3.80 -2.44 7.62
C PHE A 43 -4.52 -3.62 6.97
N PHE A 44 -5.58 -4.12 7.61
CA PHE A 44 -6.39 -5.21 7.10
C PHE A 44 -7.08 -4.86 5.78
N LEU A 45 -7.73 -3.70 5.70
CA LEU A 45 -8.36 -3.19 4.47
C LEU A 45 -7.32 -3.01 3.36
N SER A 46 -6.13 -2.51 3.69
CA SER A 46 -5.05 -2.29 2.71
C SER A 46 -4.54 -3.63 2.17
N ALA A 47 -4.34 -4.62 3.03
CA ALA A 47 -3.95 -5.97 2.62
C ALA A 47 -5.03 -6.63 1.73
N LEU A 48 -6.31 -6.43 2.04
CA LEU A 48 -7.42 -6.86 1.19
C LEU A 48 -7.39 -6.20 -0.19
N LEU A 49 -7.19 -4.88 -0.25
CA LEU A 49 -7.08 -4.14 -1.49
C LEU A 49 -5.91 -4.68 -2.34
N VAL A 50 -4.72 -4.78 -1.74
CA VAL A 50 -3.52 -5.28 -2.42
C VAL A 50 -3.73 -6.71 -2.91
N MET A 51 -4.32 -7.60 -2.11
CA MET A 51 -4.62 -8.98 -2.53
C MET A 51 -5.52 -9.03 -3.76
N ASN A 52 -6.61 -8.24 -3.78
CA ASN A 52 -7.54 -8.20 -4.91
C ASN A 52 -6.89 -7.62 -6.16
N VAL A 53 -6.09 -6.57 -6.02
CA VAL A 53 -5.32 -5.99 -7.12
C VAL A 53 -4.33 -7.01 -7.68
N GLN A 54 -3.56 -7.69 -6.84
CA GLN A 54 -2.59 -8.70 -7.28
C GLN A 54 -3.28 -9.87 -7.99
N ASN A 55 -4.40 -10.38 -7.46
CA ASN A 55 -5.18 -11.44 -8.11
C ASN A 55 -5.76 -10.99 -9.47
N SER A 56 -6.26 -9.77 -9.54
CA SER A 56 -6.77 -9.16 -10.77
C SER A 56 -5.70 -9.05 -11.85
N VAL A 57 -4.50 -8.59 -11.48
CA VAL A 57 -3.36 -8.45 -12.38
C VAL A 57 -2.85 -9.81 -12.85
N LEU A 58 -2.76 -10.81 -11.95
CA LEU A 58 -2.35 -12.17 -12.31
C LEU A 58 -3.31 -12.82 -13.33
N ARG A 59 -4.61 -12.53 -13.23
CA ARG A 59 -5.65 -13.15 -14.08
C ARG A 59 -6.07 -12.30 -15.28
N GLY A 60 -5.69 -11.02 -15.33
CA GLY A 60 -6.17 -10.08 -16.32
C GLY A 60 -7.69 -9.82 -16.25
N GLN A 61 -8.28 -9.90 -15.06
CA GLN A 61 -9.75 -9.84 -14.85
C GLN A 61 -10.14 -8.86 -13.74
N ASN A 62 -11.40 -8.41 -13.72
CA ASN A 62 -11.96 -7.60 -12.64
C ASN A 62 -12.09 -8.38 -11.32
N PHE A 63 -12.19 -7.69 -10.18
CA PHE A 63 -12.15 -8.30 -8.85
C PHE A 63 -13.25 -9.35 -8.65
N THR A 64 -14.47 -9.07 -9.09
CA THR A 64 -15.62 -9.98 -8.98
C THR A 64 -15.44 -11.25 -9.79
N THR A 65 -14.89 -11.15 -10.99
CA THR A 65 -14.64 -12.31 -11.86
C THR A 65 -13.46 -13.12 -11.35
N ALA A 66 -12.40 -12.43 -10.93
CA ALA A 66 -11.18 -13.03 -10.42
C ALA A 66 -11.40 -13.81 -9.10
N THR A 67 -12.32 -13.35 -8.24
CA THR A 67 -12.70 -14.02 -6.98
C THR A 67 -13.64 -15.20 -7.18
N ARG A 68 -14.51 -15.16 -8.20
CA ARG A 68 -15.40 -16.29 -8.54
C ARG A 68 -14.63 -17.49 -9.10
N GLY A 69 -13.53 -17.27 -9.81
CA GLY A 69 -12.78 -18.34 -10.47
C GLY A 69 -11.87 -19.18 -9.56
N ASN A 70 -11.48 -18.68 -8.37
CA ASN A 70 -10.73 -19.48 -7.39
C ASN A 70 -10.80 -18.83 -6.01
N LYS A 71 -10.78 -19.65 -4.95
CA LYS A 71 -10.73 -19.16 -3.57
C LYS A 71 -9.38 -18.50 -3.31
N LEU A 72 -9.41 -17.23 -2.89
CA LEU A 72 -8.20 -16.51 -2.51
C LEU A 72 -7.58 -17.12 -1.25
N PRO A 73 -6.25 -17.28 -1.18
CA PRO A 73 -5.56 -17.84 -0.02
C PRO A 73 -5.43 -16.81 1.11
N PHE A 74 -6.59 -16.37 1.63
CA PHE A 74 -6.71 -15.24 2.54
C PHE A 74 -5.80 -15.33 3.76
N GLY A 75 -5.89 -16.40 4.56
CA GLY A 75 -5.10 -16.53 5.79
C GLY A 75 -3.59 -16.54 5.54
N GLY A 76 -3.15 -17.28 4.53
CA GLY A 76 -1.73 -17.34 4.17
C GLY A 76 -1.20 -16.02 3.60
N TYR A 77 -2.04 -15.28 2.88
CA TYR A 77 -1.69 -13.96 2.37
C TYR A 77 -1.56 -12.94 3.51
N MET A 78 -2.56 -12.87 4.38
CA MET A 78 -2.58 -11.96 5.53
C MET A 78 -1.38 -12.18 6.45
N PHE A 79 -1.04 -13.45 6.72
CA PHE A 79 0.14 -13.79 7.50
C PHE A 79 1.43 -13.27 6.86
N ARG A 80 1.60 -13.42 5.55
CA ARG A 80 2.78 -12.90 4.82
C ARG A 80 2.85 -11.38 4.84
N SER A 81 1.72 -10.71 4.62
CA SER A 81 1.64 -9.25 4.73
C SER A 81 2.04 -8.77 6.13
N PHE A 82 1.57 -9.45 7.17
CA PHE A 82 1.94 -9.15 8.55
C PHE A 82 3.45 -9.37 8.80
N VAL A 83 4.01 -10.49 8.32
CA VAL A 83 5.46 -10.75 8.43
C VAL A 83 6.28 -9.67 7.72
N LEU A 84 5.89 -9.22 6.54
CA LEU A 84 6.59 -8.15 5.83
C LEU A 84 6.53 -6.82 6.58
N ALA A 85 5.38 -6.47 7.15
CA ALA A 85 5.24 -5.28 7.98
C ALA A 85 6.08 -5.36 9.26
N LEU A 86 6.07 -6.53 9.92
CA LEU A 86 6.85 -6.76 11.14
C LEU A 86 8.35 -6.70 10.87
N LEU A 87 8.83 -7.28 9.76
CA LEU A 87 10.22 -7.18 9.33
C LEU A 87 10.64 -5.72 9.14
N ALA A 88 9.76 -4.89 8.56
CA ALA A 88 10.05 -3.48 8.37
C ALA A 88 10.14 -2.72 9.68
N PHE A 89 9.23 -3.03 10.60
CA PHE A 89 9.28 -2.47 11.93
C PHE A 89 10.57 -2.85 12.67
N ILE A 90 10.95 -4.13 12.67
CA ILE A 90 12.18 -4.62 13.33
C ILE A 90 13.43 -3.94 12.76
N LEU A 91 13.54 -3.85 11.43
CA LEU A 91 14.69 -3.19 10.79
C LEU A 91 14.74 -1.68 11.06
N MET A 92 13.60 -1.06 11.36
CA MET A 92 13.51 0.36 11.67
C MET A 92 13.91 0.68 13.13
N VAL A 93 13.82 -0.27 14.06
CA VAL A 93 14.11 -0.06 15.50
C VAL A 93 15.46 0.62 15.75
N PRO A 94 16.59 0.20 15.14
CA PRO A 94 17.89 0.84 15.38
C PRO A 94 17.89 2.32 14.99
N ALA A 95 17.26 2.68 13.87
CA ALA A 95 17.14 4.07 13.42
C ALA A 95 16.28 4.90 14.40
N LEU A 96 15.19 4.32 14.92
CA LEU A 96 14.35 4.96 15.93
C LEU A 96 15.10 5.21 17.24
N ILE A 97 15.90 4.25 17.70
CA ILE A 97 16.70 4.42 18.92
C ILE A 97 17.69 5.58 18.77
N LEU A 98 18.35 5.69 17.61
CA LEU A 98 19.27 6.80 17.33
C LEU A 98 18.54 8.15 17.29
N LEU A 99 17.37 8.21 16.66
CA LEU A 99 16.56 9.42 16.58
C LEU A 99 16.02 9.88 17.94
N LEU A 100 15.61 8.94 18.80
CA LEU A 100 15.07 9.23 20.13
C LEU A 100 16.15 9.61 21.16
N ARG A 101 17.42 9.28 20.90
CA ARG A 101 18.55 9.60 21.79
C ARG A 101 19.09 11.02 21.60
N GLY A 102 18.67 11.73 20.55
CA GLY A 102 19.07 13.11 20.28
C GLY A 102 18.36 14.09 21.20
N ASP A 103 18.99 14.45 22.32
CA ASP A 103 18.52 15.52 23.20
C ASP A 103 18.32 16.83 22.41
N GLY A 104 17.15 17.44 22.54
CA GLY A 104 16.82 18.73 21.92
C GLY A 104 16.12 18.68 20.55
N SER A 105 15.81 17.50 20.01
CA SER A 105 15.07 17.40 18.74
C SER A 105 13.58 17.71 18.91
N SER A 106 13.00 18.50 18.01
CA SER A 106 11.55 18.76 18.03
C SER A 106 10.76 17.50 17.70
N LYS A 107 9.55 17.35 18.27
CA LYS A 107 8.66 16.22 17.99
C LYS A 107 8.39 16.06 16.48
N ALA A 108 8.21 17.17 15.77
CA ALA A 108 8.01 17.18 14.32
C ALA A 108 9.23 16.63 13.56
N TYR A 109 10.45 17.00 13.98
CA TYR A 109 11.68 16.47 13.38
C TYR A 109 11.76 14.94 13.53
N ILE A 110 11.50 14.42 14.74
CA ILE A 110 11.51 12.98 15.00
C ILE A 110 10.46 12.25 14.13
N VAL A 111 9.25 12.79 14.02
CA VAL A 111 8.17 12.20 13.21
C VAL A 111 8.52 12.16 11.73
N ILE A 112 9.08 13.24 11.17
CA ILE A 112 9.48 13.28 9.75
C ILE A 112 10.56 12.23 9.47
N TRP A 113 11.62 12.19 10.28
CA TRP A 113 12.71 11.22 10.08
C TRP A 113 12.28 9.79 10.32
N ALA A 114 11.44 9.53 11.32
CA ALA A 114 10.83 8.22 11.51
C ALA A 114 10.01 7.81 10.28
N THR A 115 9.19 8.71 9.73
CA THR A 115 8.37 8.43 8.54
C THR A 115 9.26 8.11 7.32
N LEU A 116 10.31 8.90 7.09
CA LEU A 116 11.26 8.65 6.01
C LEU A 116 12.00 7.32 6.18
N ALA A 117 12.46 7.02 7.40
CA ALA A 117 13.13 5.76 7.72
C ALA A 117 12.19 4.56 7.53
N TYR A 118 10.93 4.68 7.94
CA TYR A 118 9.91 3.66 7.71
C TYR A 118 9.73 3.40 6.23
N ILE A 119 9.58 4.45 5.42
CA ILE A 119 9.34 4.33 3.98
C ILE A 119 10.54 3.74 3.25
N ALA A 120 11.75 4.16 3.60
CA ALA A 120 12.97 3.60 3.04
C ALA A 120 13.07 2.10 3.36
N THR A 121 12.91 1.73 4.63
CA THR A 121 12.99 0.34 5.11
C THR A 121 11.91 -0.53 4.48
N PHE A 122 10.68 -0.03 4.44
CA PHE A 122 9.55 -0.74 3.85
C PHE A 122 9.71 -0.90 2.33
N SER A 123 10.24 0.11 1.64
CA SER A 123 10.56 0.03 0.21
C SER A 123 11.59 -1.06 -0.07
N ILE A 124 12.64 -1.15 0.75
CA ILE A 124 13.69 -2.18 0.63
C ILE A 124 13.07 -3.57 0.81
N ILE A 125 12.27 -3.77 1.86
CA ILE A 125 11.62 -5.06 2.13
C ILE A 125 10.66 -5.45 1.02
N LEU A 126 9.80 -4.53 0.57
CA LEU A 126 8.88 -4.82 -0.53
C LEU A 126 9.63 -5.11 -1.84
N SER A 127 10.77 -4.48 -2.07
CA SER A 127 11.57 -4.73 -3.27
C SER A 127 12.26 -6.09 -3.25
N LEU A 128 12.74 -6.50 -2.08
CA LEU A 128 13.42 -7.79 -1.90
C LEU A 128 12.43 -8.95 -1.76
N LEU A 129 11.36 -8.77 -1.00
CA LEU A 129 10.47 -9.85 -0.56
C LEU A 129 9.02 -9.64 -0.99
N GLY A 130 8.63 -8.50 -1.56
CA GLY A 130 7.24 -8.21 -1.91
C GLY A 130 6.65 -9.14 -2.97
N THR A 131 7.48 -9.78 -3.81
CA THR A 131 7.04 -10.83 -4.75
C THR A 131 6.53 -12.10 -4.04
N TRP A 132 6.76 -12.23 -2.74
CA TRP A 132 6.24 -13.32 -1.92
C TRP A 132 4.70 -13.31 -1.79
N LEU A 133 4.09 -12.12 -1.90
CA LEU A 133 2.65 -11.91 -1.86
C LEU A 133 1.94 -12.49 -3.10
N PRO A 134 2.25 -12.03 -4.34
CA PRO A 134 1.63 -12.59 -5.55
C PRO A 134 1.96 -14.08 -5.75
N ALA A 135 3.15 -14.53 -5.35
CA ALA A 135 3.51 -15.95 -5.37
C ALA A 135 2.57 -16.83 -4.53
N LYS A 136 2.03 -16.30 -3.42
CA LYS A 136 1.04 -17.05 -2.61
C LYS A 136 -0.27 -17.22 -3.35
N ILE A 137 -0.70 -16.19 -4.08
CA ILE A 137 -1.95 -16.19 -4.84
C ILE A 137 -1.86 -17.18 -6.00
N GLN A 138 -0.73 -17.19 -6.70
CA GLN A 138 -0.48 -18.09 -7.82
C GLN A 138 -0.20 -19.54 -7.37
N GLY A 139 0.43 -19.73 -6.21
CA GLY A 139 0.73 -21.05 -5.65
C GLY A 139 2.06 -21.66 -6.09
N THR A 140 2.85 -20.97 -6.92
CA THR A 140 4.16 -21.45 -7.41
C THR A 140 5.31 -20.62 -6.82
N ASN A 141 6.43 -21.29 -6.49
CA ASN A 141 7.66 -20.66 -5.97
C ASN A 141 7.38 -19.66 -4.84
N ALA A 142 6.58 -20.12 -3.87
CA ALA A 142 5.99 -19.30 -2.82
C ALA A 142 6.85 -19.25 -1.54
N THR A 143 8.12 -19.64 -1.60
CA THR A 143 9.04 -19.56 -0.45
C THR A 143 9.62 -18.16 -0.31
N MET A 144 10.11 -17.84 0.89
CA MET A 144 10.77 -16.54 1.16
C MET A 144 12.11 -16.44 0.41
N GLY A 145 12.85 -17.54 0.29
CA GLY A 145 14.10 -17.59 -0.47
C GLY A 145 13.90 -17.32 -1.96
N ASP A 146 12.85 -17.87 -2.55
CA ASP A 146 12.49 -17.58 -3.95
C ASP A 146 12.14 -16.10 -4.14
N ALA A 147 11.40 -15.52 -3.20
CA ALA A 147 11.08 -14.10 -3.22
C ALA A 147 12.34 -13.24 -3.18
N LEU A 148 13.26 -13.55 -2.26
CA LEU A 148 14.54 -12.84 -2.12
C LEU A 148 15.39 -12.95 -3.39
N ARG A 149 15.51 -14.14 -3.98
CA ARG A 149 16.26 -14.35 -5.23
C ARG A 149 15.70 -13.49 -6.36
N ARG A 150 14.36 -13.44 -6.51
CA ARG A 150 13.69 -12.59 -7.50
C ARG A 150 13.91 -11.10 -7.23
N GLY A 151 13.83 -10.69 -5.96
CA GLY A 151 14.01 -9.30 -5.54
C GLY A 151 15.44 -8.81 -5.73
N LEU A 152 16.44 -9.62 -5.37
CA LEU A 152 17.86 -9.26 -5.45
C LEU A 152 18.30 -8.97 -6.89
N ALA A 153 17.86 -9.80 -7.85
CA ALA A 153 18.20 -9.65 -9.26
C ALA A 153 17.73 -8.31 -9.87
N ARG A 154 16.70 -7.68 -9.29
CA ARG A 154 16.07 -6.45 -9.83
C ARG A 154 15.92 -5.36 -8.79
N PHE A 155 16.70 -5.43 -7.71
CA PHE A 155 16.59 -4.59 -6.54
C PHE A 155 16.63 -3.09 -6.85
N PRO A 156 17.66 -2.54 -7.55
CA PRO A 156 17.78 -1.08 -7.71
C PRO A 156 16.63 -0.47 -8.52
N SER A 157 16.14 -1.17 -9.55
CA SER A 157 14.99 -0.71 -10.32
C SER A 157 13.68 -0.84 -9.54
N THR A 158 13.53 -1.92 -8.75
CA THR A 158 12.29 -2.17 -8.01
C THR A 158 12.15 -1.21 -6.82
N VAL A 159 13.24 -0.92 -6.10
CA VAL A 159 13.19 -0.01 -4.95
C VAL A 159 12.81 1.41 -5.34
N LEU A 160 13.33 1.93 -6.46
CA LEU A 160 12.97 3.26 -6.95
C LEU A 160 11.48 3.34 -7.29
N LEU A 161 10.95 2.31 -7.96
CA LEU A 161 9.54 2.26 -8.36
C LEU A 161 8.61 2.04 -7.16
N VAL A 162 8.99 1.20 -6.19
CA VAL A 162 8.23 1.03 -4.94
C VAL A 162 8.21 2.34 -4.16
N LEU A 163 9.35 3.03 -4.07
CA LEU A 163 9.46 4.32 -3.39
C LEU A 163 8.57 5.37 -4.06
N LEU A 164 8.51 5.40 -5.40
CA LEU A 164 7.56 6.26 -6.14
C LEU A 164 6.10 5.95 -5.80
N GLY A 165 5.75 4.66 -5.65
CA GLY A 165 4.41 4.24 -5.23
C GLY A 165 4.07 4.66 -3.79
N LEU A 166 5.04 4.59 -2.88
CA LEU A 166 4.90 4.99 -1.48
C LEU A 166 5.00 6.51 -1.26
N ALA A 167 5.54 7.26 -2.23
CA ALA A 167 5.56 8.72 -2.21
C ALA A 167 4.15 9.34 -2.32
N MET A 168 3.19 8.65 -2.96
CA MET A 168 1.81 9.14 -3.07
C MET A 168 1.10 9.27 -1.71
N PRO A 169 1.14 8.25 -0.83
CA PRO A 169 0.72 8.39 0.57
C PRO A 169 1.40 9.55 1.32
N LEU A 170 2.70 9.76 1.11
CA LEU A 170 3.45 10.87 1.73
C LEU A 170 2.90 12.23 1.35
N VAL A 171 2.67 12.44 0.05
CA VAL A 171 2.09 13.69 -0.46
C VAL A 171 0.72 13.93 0.18
N ALA A 172 -0.11 12.89 0.29
CA ALA A 172 -1.40 12.98 0.96
C ALA A 172 -1.27 13.38 2.44
N THR A 173 -0.34 12.77 3.18
CA THR A 173 -0.09 13.14 4.58
C THR A 173 0.48 14.54 4.74
N PHE A 174 1.33 14.98 3.82
CA PHE A 174 1.92 16.32 3.85
C PHE A 174 0.87 17.40 3.55
N ILE A 175 -0.01 17.15 2.58
CA ILE A 175 -1.16 18.04 2.29
C ILE A 175 -2.06 18.13 3.52
N ALA A 176 -2.37 17.00 4.17
CA ALA A 176 -3.19 17.00 5.39
C ALA A 176 -2.56 17.83 6.51
N ALA A 177 -1.25 17.67 6.75
CA ALA A 177 -0.52 18.45 7.75
C ALA A 177 -0.47 19.96 7.43
N MET A 178 -0.29 20.34 6.16
CA MET A 178 -0.32 21.75 5.75
C MET A 178 -1.70 22.39 5.96
N VAL A 179 -2.77 21.63 5.76
CA VAL A 179 -4.14 22.09 6.04
C VAL A 179 -4.34 22.26 7.55
N GLU A 180 -3.83 21.34 8.38
CA GLU A 180 -3.88 21.46 9.85
C GLU A 180 -3.25 22.76 10.35
N MET A 181 -2.06 23.07 9.84
CA MET A 181 -1.34 24.31 10.17
C MET A 181 -2.10 25.57 9.76
N SER A 182 -2.96 25.49 8.73
CA SER A 182 -3.68 26.64 8.17
C SER A 182 -5.07 26.85 8.81
N PHE A 183 -5.72 25.78 9.28
CA PHE A 183 -7.12 25.81 9.75
C PHE A 183 -7.29 25.42 11.23
N SER A 184 -6.19 25.30 11.98
CA SER A 184 -6.14 25.05 13.43
C SER A 184 -6.72 23.71 13.92
N SER A 185 -7.42 22.93 13.08
CA SER A 185 -7.90 21.58 13.40
C SER A 185 -8.13 20.73 12.13
N VAL A 186 -7.69 19.46 12.16
CA VAL A 186 -8.02 18.40 11.17
C VAL A 186 -8.91 17.33 11.81
N GLU A 187 -9.46 17.61 12.98
CA GLU A 187 -10.40 16.71 13.64
C GLU A 187 -11.62 16.50 12.73
N LEU A 188 -11.97 15.22 12.53
CA LEU A 188 -13.14 14.86 11.72
C LEU A 188 -14.43 15.23 12.47
N ILE A 189 -14.36 15.37 13.79
CA ILE A 189 -15.44 15.75 14.68
C ILE A 189 -15.02 17.00 15.46
N VAL A 190 -15.63 18.14 15.13
CA VAL A 190 -15.43 19.41 15.86
C VAL A 190 -16.74 19.75 16.57
N ASP A 191 -16.69 19.97 17.88
CA ASP A 191 -17.85 20.31 18.72
C ASP A 191 -19.03 19.32 18.60
N GLY A 192 -18.75 18.03 18.38
CA GLY A 192 -19.76 16.99 18.21
C GLY A 192 -20.42 16.96 16.82
N HIS A 193 -19.99 17.81 15.90
CA HIS A 193 -20.43 17.84 14.51
C HIS A 193 -19.35 17.34 13.56
N LEU A 194 -19.78 16.69 12.47
CA LEU A 194 -18.87 16.25 11.41
C LEU A 194 -18.31 17.45 10.67
N ASN A 195 -16.99 17.59 10.67
CA ASN A 195 -16.30 18.59 9.88
C ASN A 195 -16.24 18.13 8.42
N ILE A 196 -17.17 18.66 7.61
CA ILE A 196 -17.30 18.28 6.19
C ILE A 196 -15.99 18.52 5.43
N TYR A 197 -15.26 19.59 5.73
CA TYR A 197 -13.99 19.90 5.06
C TYR A 197 -12.91 18.88 5.41
N ALA A 198 -12.79 18.49 6.68
CA ALA A 198 -11.86 17.44 7.11
C ALA A 198 -12.21 16.08 6.50
N ILE A 199 -13.51 15.75 6.38
CA ILE A 199 -13.96 14.51 5.73
C ILE A 199 -13.61 14.50 4.25
N LEU A 200 -13.86 15.59 3.52
CA LEU A 200 -13.50 15.69 2.10
C LEU A 200 -11.99 15.55 1.89
N LEU A 201 -11.20 16.17 2.76
CA LEU A 201 -9.74 16.02 2.75
C LEU A 201 -9.30 14.59 3.04
N ALA A 202 -9.91 13.94 4.04
CA ALA A 202 -9.64 12.55 4.38
C ALA A 202 -10.01 11.59 3.24
N LEU A 203 -11.13 11.83 2.55
CA LEU A 203 -11.53 11.06 1.36
C LEU A 203 -10.50 11.21 0.23
N ALA A 204 -10.07 12.44 -0.05
CA ALA A 204 -9.04 12.70 -1.06
C ALA A 204 -7.71 12.02 -0.69
N ALA A 205 -7.27 12.16 0.56
CA ALA A 205 -6.04 11.53 1.06
C ALA A 205 -6.10 10.00 0.96
N ASN A 206 -7.22 9.38 1.35
CA ASN A 206 -7.42 7.93 1.22
C ASN A 206 -7.47 7.48 -0.25
N ALA A 207 -7.98 8.31 -1.16
CA ALA A 207 -7.92 8.02 -2.59
C ALA A 207 -6.48 7.98 -3.10
N PHE A 208 -5.64 8.96 -2.74
CA PHE A 208 -4.21 8.95 -3.08
C PHE A 208 -3.47 7.75 -2.48
N GLN A 209 -3.78 7.38 -1.23
CA GLN A 209 -3.23 6.19 -0.60
C GLN A 209 -3.64 4.92 -1.36
N ALA A 210 -4.91 4.78 -1.73
CA ALA A 210 -5.40 3.64 -2.50
C ALA A 210 -4.70 3.52 -3.87
N VAL A 211 -4.44 4.65 -4.54
CA VAL A 211 -3.65 4.69 -5.79
C VAL A 211 -2.23 4.18 -5.55
N GLY A 212 -1.55 4.67 -4.51
CA GLY A 212 -0.19 4.25 -4.15
C GLY A 212 -0.10 2.75 -3.88
N TRP A 213 -1.00 2.22 -3.05
CA TRP A 213 -1.07 0.78 -2.76
C TRP A 213 -1.35 -0.05 -4.00
N THR A 214 -2.25 0.41 -4.88
CA THR A 214 -2.56 -0.27 -6.14
C THR A 214 -1.34 -0.28 -7.07
N TYR A 215 -0.61 0.83 -7.15
CA TYR A 215 0.61 0.93 -7.95
C TYR A 215 1.66 -0.08 -7.48
N VAL A 216 1.94 -0.12 -6.17
CA VAL A 216 2.89 -1.06 -5.57
C VAL A 216 2.43 -2.51 -5.81
N ALA A 217 1.14 -2.80 -5.62
CA ALA A 217 0.57 -4.13 -5.86
C ALA A 217 0.77 -4.60 -7.32
N VAL A 218 0.47 -3.74 -8.29
CA VAL A 218 0.66 -4.00 -9.73
C VAL A 218 2.15 -4.24 -10.03
N LEU A 219 3.03 -3.37 -9.51
CA LEU A 219 4.47 -3.47 -9.70
C LEU A 219 5.01 -4.82 -9.19
N LEU A 220 4.70 -5.18 -7.94
CA LEU A 220 5.17 -6.44 -7.34
C LEU A 220 4.65 -7.66 -8.12
N THR A 221 3.41 -7.60 -8.60
CA THR A 221 2.82 -8.68 -9.41
C THR A 221 3.51 -8.81 -10.75
N ARG A 222 3.77 -7.70 -11.44
CA ARG A 222 4.48 -7.73 -12.73
C ARG A 222 5.92 -8.20 -12.56
N ARG A 223 6.61 -7.78 -11.50
CA ARG A 223 7.96 -8.29 -11.18
C ARG A 223 7.96 -9.79 -10.92
N TYR A 224 6.94 -10.31 -10.25
CA TYR A 224 6.74 -11.74 -10.08
C TYR A 224 6.49 -12.46 -11.42
N MET A 225 5.55 -11.96 -12.23
CA MET A 225 5.22 -12.51 -13.55
C MET A 225 6.42 -12.54 -14.49
N GLU A 226 7.19 -11.45 -14.55
CA GLU A 226 8.42 -11.36 -15.35
C GLU A 226 9.54 -12.27 -14.85
N ALA A 227 9.54 -12.67 -13.57
CA ALA A 227 10.55 -13.59 -13.02
C ALA A 227 10.17 -15.06 -13.25
N GLU A 228 8.87 -15.36 -13.22
CA GLU A 228 8.33 -16.70 -13.43
C GLU A 228 7.92 -16.97 -14.89
N HIS A 229 8.15 -16.02 -15.81
CA HIS A 229 7.74 -16.08 -17.22
C HIS A 229 6.22 -16.34 -17.39
N ILE A 230 5.41 -15.80 -16.48
CA ILE A 230 3.95 -15.93 -16.50
C ILE A 230 3.35 -14.76 -17.27
N GLY A 231 2.69 -15.04 -18.39
CA GLY A 231 2.01 -14.05 -19.23
C GLY A 231 2.92 -13.41 -20.29
N PRO A 232 2.33 -12.66 -21.26
CA PRO A 232 3.08 -12.04 -22.34
C PRO A 232 4.05 -10.98 -21.80
N SER A 233 5.30 -10.99 -22.31
CA SER A 233 6.33 -9.98 -22.05
C SER A 233 5.74 -8.56 -22.19
N PRO A 234 6.18 -7.56 -21.39
CA PRO A 234 5.71 -6.18 -21.50
C PRO A 234 5.77 -5.59 -22.92
N GLY A 235 6.65 -6.12 -23.80
CA GLY A 235 6.73 -5.76 -25.21
C GLY A 235 5.65 -6.38 -26.12
N ALA A 236 5.02 -7.47 -25.70
CA ALA A 236 3.99 -8.17 -26.47
C ALA A 236 2.57 -7.60 -26.24
N GLU A 237 2.32 -6.92 -25.12
CA GLU A 237 1.09 -6.11 -24.94
C GLU A 237 1.10 -4.84 -25.80
N LEU A 238 2.27 -4.33 -26.22
CA LEU A 238 2.35 -3.20 -27.15
C LEU A 238 1.81 -3.57 -28.54
N LEU A 239 2.16 -4.75 -29.06
CA LEU A 239 1.72 -5.20 -30.38
C LEU A 239 0.21 -5.49 -30.46
N LYS A 240 -0.41 -6.00 -29.39
CA LYS A 240 -1.86 -6.28 -29.34
C LYS A 240 -2.76 -5.05 -29.19
N VAL A 241 -2.20 -3.86 -29.02
CA VAL A 241 -2.97 -2.60 -28.98
C VAL A 241 -2.82 -1.82 -30.30
N PHE A 242 -1.85 -2.20 -31.15
CA PHE A 242 -1.67 -1.64 -32.50
C PHE A 242 -2.15 -2.58 -33.63
N THR A 243 -2.76 -3.71 -33.28
CA THR A 243 -3.52 -4.59 -34.19
C THR A 243 -4.94 -4.74 -33.66
#